data_AF-A0A3C0G1B1-F1
#
_entry.id   AF-A0A3C0G1B1-F1
#
_cell.length_a   1.000
_cell.length_b   1.000
_cell.length_c   1.000
_cell.angle_alpha   90.00
_cell.angle_beta   90.00
_cell.angle_gamma   90.00
#
_symmetry.space_group_name_H-M   'P 1'
#
loop_
_entity.id
_entity.type
_entity.pdbx_description
1 polymer ?
#
loop_
_entity_poly.entity_id
_entity_poly.type
_entity_poly.pdbx_seq_one_letter_code
_entity_poly.pdbx_strand_id
1 'polypeptide(L)' 'NGTALQKEDNATLNGMPVEKCAKEIISAIKKKRFETYIGGKEKFGIYLKRFFPKLLHRVVMKSKVR' A
#
# COMPACT_ATOMS: atom_id res chain seq x y z
N ASN A 1 17.47 4.01 22.09
CA ASN A 1 16.50 3.22 22.88
C ASN A 1 15.27 2.95 22.04
N GLY A 2 15.23 1.82 21.33
CA GLY A 2 14.08 1.41 20.54
C GLY A 2 13.11 0.61 21.42
N THR A 3 12.14 1.28 22.03
CA THR A 3 11.07 0.63 22.78
C THR A 3 9.92 0.28 21.84
N ALA A 4 9.27 -0.86 22.08
CA ALA A 4 8.08 -1.25 21.32
C ALA A 4 7.03 -0.14 21.44
N LEU A 5 6.57 0.38 20.31
CA LEU A 5 5.45 1.31 20.25
C LEU A 5 4.19 0.49 20.60
N GLN A 6 3.87 0.37 21.90
CA GLN A 6 2.69 -0.35 22.41
C GLN A 6 1.36 0.35 22.06
N LYS A 7 1.35 1.09 20.95
CA LYS A 7 0.22 1.84 20.42
C LYS A 7 0.06 1.44 18.97
N GLU A 8 -1.03 0.75 18.69
CA GLU A 8 -1.42 0.42 17.32
C GLU A 8 -1.82 1.72 16.61
N ASP A 9 -1.14 2.06 15.53
CA ASP A 9 -1.43 3.28 14.77
C ASP A 9 -2.77 3.13 14.02
N ASN A 10 -3.48 4.23 13.79
CA ASN A 10 -4.75 4.20 13.06
C ASN A 10 -4.64 3.55 11.68
N ALA A 11 -3.47 3.63 11.05
CA ALA A 11 -3.21 2.94 9.78
C ALA A 11 -3.19 1.41 9.92
N THR A 12 -2.68 0.88 11.03
CA THR A 12 -2.69 -0.56 11.33
C THR A 12 -4.11 -1.03 11.64
N LEU A 13 -4.86 -0.26 12.45
CA LEU A 13 -6.26 -0.54 12.78
C LEU A 13 -7.19 -0.55 11.55
N ASN A 14 -6.96 0.35 10.59
CA ASN A 14 -7.71 0.43 9.33
C ASN A 14 -7.02 -0.29 8.16
N GLY A 15 -6.09 -1.19 8.47
CA GLY A 15 -5.33 -1.95 7.48
C GLY A 15 -6.21 -2.85 6.60
N MET A 16 -5.59 -3.45 5.59
CA MET A 16 -6.27 -4.47 4.78
C MET A 16 -6.65 -5.66 5.67
N PRO A 17 -7.92 -6.13 5.65
CA PRO A 17 -8.31 -7.32 6.40
C PRO A 17 -7.58 -8.55 5.84
N VAL A 18 -7.10 -9.41 6.75
CA VAL A 18 -6.27 -10.58 6.45
C VAL A 18 -6.93 -11.50 5.42
N GLU A 19 -8.24 -11.72 5.53
CA GLU A 19 -9.00 -12.56 4.61
C GLU A 19 -8.96 -12.05 3.16
N LYS A 20 -9.04 -10.73 2.96
CA LYS A 20 -8.92 -10.14 1.61
C LYS A 20 -7.51 -10.30 1.07
N CYS A 21 -6.49 -10.12 1.91
CA CYS A 21 -5.10 -10.34 1.53
C CYS A 21 -4.89 -11.79 1.06
N ALA A 22 -5.32 -12.77 1.86
CA ALA A 22 -5.21 -14.19 1.53
C ALA A 22 -5.94 -14.53 0.21
N LYS A 23 -7.14 -13.99 0.00
CA LYS A 23 -7.90 -14.21 -1.24
C LYS A 23 -7.21 -13.65 -2.48
N GLU A 24 -6.62 -12.45 -2.38
CA GLU A 24 -5.84 -11.84 -3.46
C GLU A 24 -4.60 -12.68 -3.80
N ILE A 25 -3.88 -13.20 -2.80
CA ILE A 25 -2.73 -14.11 -2.97
C ILE A 25 -3.17 -15.37 -3.74
N ILE A 26 -4.21 -16.04 -3.25
CA ILE A 26 -4.70 -17.29 -3.86
C ILE A 26 -5.15 -17.03 -5.31
N SER A 27 -5.85 -15.92 -5.56
CA SER A 27 -6.26 -15.58 -6.92
C SER A 27 -5.06 -15.31 -7.84
N ALA A 28 -3.99 -14.68 -7.34
CA ALA A 28 -2.80 -14.41 -8.14
C ALA A 28 -2.05 -15.68 -8.50
N ILE A 29 -1.93 -16.62 -7.55
CA ILE A 29 -1.35 -17.95 -7.76
C ILE A 29 -2.15 -18.71 -8.82
N LYS A 30 -3.49 -18.78 -8.68
CA LYS A 30 -4.37 -19.45 -9.67
C LYS A 30 -4.22 -18.88 -11.08
N LYS A 31 -4.00 -17.57 -11.18
CA LYS A 31 -3.82 -16.86 -12.46
C LYS A 31 -2.38 -16.90 -12.99
N LYS A 32 -1.46 -17.61 -12.33
CA LYS A 32 -0.02 -17.70 -12.67
C LYS A 32 0.60 -16.32 -12.95
N ARG A 33 0.25 -15.32 -12.14
CA ARG A 33 0.81 -13.96 -12.28
C ARG A 33 2.28 -13.99 -11.85
N PHE A 34 3.18 -13.48 -12.70
CA PHE A 34 4.61 -13.39 -12.41
C PHE A 34 4.92 -12.41 -11.27
N GLU A 35 4.14 -11.32 -11.18
CA GLU A 35 4.21 -10.33 -10.11
C GLU A 35 2.80 -9.85 -9.79
N THR A 36 2.48 -9.74 -8.50
CA THR A 36 1.23 -9.15 -8.03
C THR A 36 1.53 -8.25 -6.85
N TYR A 37 0.88 -7.10 -6.81
CA TYR A 37 0.95 -6.18 -5.69
C TYR A 37 -0.33 -6.35 -4.89
N ILE A 38 -0.22 -6.55 -3.57
CA ILE A 38 -1.35 -6.75 -2.67
C ILE A 38 -1.30 -5.66 -1.61
N GLY A 39 -2.37 -4.90 -1.48
CA GLY A 39 -2.40 -3.67 -0.68
C GLY A 39 -3.65 -2.85 -0.99
N GLY A 40 -3.84 -1.75 -0.25
CA GLY A 40 -4.98 -0.86 -0.47
C GLY A 40 -4.75 0.12 -1.63
N LYS A 41 -5.13 1.38 -1.40
CA LYS A 41 -4.93 2.47 -2.36
C LYS A 41 -3.44 2.79 -2.61
N GLU A 42 -2.55 2.30 -1.76
CA GLU A 42 -1.10 2.52 -1.86
C GLU A 42 -0.49 1.93 -3.14
N LYS A 43 -1.09 0.87 -3.70
CA LYS A 43 -0.66 0.29 -4.99
C LYS A 43 -0.69 1.31 -6.12
N PHE A 44 -1.66 2.22 -6.12
CA PHE A 44 -1.74 3.30 -7.10
C PHE A 44 -0.56 4.26 -7.01
N GLY A 45 0.03 4.45 -5.82
CA GLY A 45 1.25 5.25 -5.65
C GLY A 45 2.46 4.65 -6.37
N ILE A 46 2.58 3.32 -6.40
CA ILE A 46 3.64 2.60 -7.12
C ILE A 46 3.48 2.83 -8.64
N TYR A 47 2.25 2.64 -9.15
CA TYR A 47 1.96 2.90 -10.56
C TYR A 47 2.14 4.39 -10.92
N LEU A 48 1.70 5.31 -10.06
CA LEU A 48 1.84 6.75 -10.27
C LEU A 48 3.31 7.16 -10.34
N LYS A 49 4.17 6.62 -9.46
CA LYS A 49 5.62 6.83 -9.51
C LYS A 49 6.24 6.27 -10.80
N ARG A 50 5.79 5.09 -11.23
CA ARG A 50 6.35 4.37 -12.38
C ARG A 50 6.02 5.03 -13.72
N PHE A 51 4.84 5.65 -13.85
CA PHE A 51 4.40 6.26 -15.10
C PHE A 51 4.48 7.79 -15.12
N PHE A 52 4.34 8.46 -13.97
CA PHE A 52 4.28 9.93 -13.89
C PHE A 52 5.03 10.49 -12.67
N PRO A 53 6.37 10.37 -12.63
CA PRO A 53 7.18 10.85 -11.51
C PRO A 53 7.00 12.36 -11.24
N LYS A 54 6.78 13.18 -12.28
CA LYS A 54 6.48 14.61 -12.14
C LYS A 54 5.10 14.89 -11.50
N LEU A 55 4.12 14.02 -11.71
CA LEU A 55 2.78 14.16 -11.13
C LEU A 55 2.81 13.78 -9.64
N LEU A 56 3.56 12.73 -9.27
CA LEU A 56 3.78 12.36 -7.87
C LEU A 56 4.39 13.53 -7.07
N HIS A 57 5.43 14.19 -7.61
CA HIS A 57 6.03 15.36 -6.97
C HIS A 57 5.01 16.47 -6.69
N ARG A 58 4.09 16.70 -7.64
CA ARG A 58 3.01 17.68 -7.47
C ARG A 58 1.96 17.26 -6.45
N VAL A 59 1.61 15.97 -6.38
CA VAL A 59 0.66 15.43 -5.40
C VAL A 59 1.25 15.45 -3.99
N VAL A 60 2.52 15.07 -3.82
CA VAL A 60 3.22 15.11 -2.54
C VAL A 60 3.38 16.54 -2.04
N MET A 61 3.75 17.48 -2.90
CA MET A 61 3.82 18.92 -2.56
C MET A 61 2.45 19.51 -2.17
N LYS A 62 1.35 18.95 -2.70
CA LYS A 62 -0.02 19.39 -2.37
C LYS A 62 -0.59 18.66 -1.15
N SER A 63 -0.04 17.50 -0.80
CA SER A 63 -0.38 16.76 0.41
C SER A 63 0.22 17.53 1.57
N LYS A 64 -0.61 18.36 2.20
CA LYS A 64 -0.28 19.11 3.40
C LYS A 64 -0.10 18.12 4.54
N VAL A 65 1.10 17.53 4.64
CA VAL A 65 1.53 16.76 5.79
C VAL A 65 1.98 17.75 6.86
N ARG A 66 1.40 17.60 8.03
CA ARG A 66 1.78 18.27 9.26
C ARG A 66 2.58 17.28 10.10
#